data_AF-A0ABD4SFG5-F1
#
_entry.id   AF-A0ABD4SFG5-F1
#
_cell.length_a   1.000
_cell.length_b   1.000
_cell.length_c   1.000
_cell.angle_alpha   90.00
_cell.angle_beta   90.00
_cell.angle_gamma   90.00
#
_symmetry.space_group_name_H-M   'P 1'
#
loop_
_entity.id
_entity.type
_entity.pdbx_description
1 polymer ?
#
loop_
_entity_poly.entity_id
_entity_poly.type
_entity_poly.pdbx_seq_one_letter_code
_entity_poly.pdbx_strand_id
1 'polypeptide(L)' 'MKHENANRVFLLNKDGKPLMPCRPRKARQLLKSGKAFVVKKYPFTIQLKYGSYGYKQKVSLGVD' A
#
# COMPACT_ATOMS: atom_id res chain seq x y z
N MET A 1 10.75 -3.10 20.35
CA MET A 1 10.56 -2.55 18.99
C MET A 1 10.49 -3.73 18.02
N LYS A 2 9.29 -4.17 17.62
CA LYS A 2 9.17 -5.40 16.80
C LYS A 2 9.70 -5.12 15.40
N HIS A 3 10.84 -5.72 15.07
CA HIS A 3 11.38 -5.83 13.72
C HIS A 3 10.32 -6.41 12.78
N GLU A 4 9.62 -5.58 12.00
CA GLU A 4 8.66 -6.06 11.01
C GLU A 4 9.35 -6.27 9.65
N ASN A 5 10.20 -7.30 9.59
CA ASN A 5 10.67 -7.90 8.33
C ASN A 5 9.54 -8.69 7.65
N ALA A 6 8.39 -8.05 7.38
CA ALA A 6 7.21 -8.73 6.87
C ALA A 6 6.87 -8.28 5.45
N ASN A 7 7.65 -8.74 4.46
CA ASN A 7 7.26 -8.84 3.03
C ASN A 7 6.21 -7.80 2.58
N ARG A 8 6.52 -6.49 2.70
CA ARG A 8 5.54 -5.42 2.49
C ARG A 8 5.49 -5.03 1.02
N VAL A 9 4.29 -4.79 0.50
CA VAL A 9 4.07 -4.33 -0.87
C VAL A 9 3.81 -2.83 -0.86
N PHE A 10 4.57 -2.09 -1.67
CA PHE A 10 4.38 -0.66 -1.84
C PHE A 10 3.10 -0.40 -2.63
N LEU A 11 2.34 0.58 -2.19
CA LEU A 11 1.04 0.93 -2.75
C LEU A 11 1.07 2.39 -3.18
N LEU A 12 0.73 2.66 -4.44
CA LEU A 12 0.52 4.01 -4.96
C LEU A 12 -0.98 4.26 -5.14
N ASN A 13 -1.41 5.50 -4.89
CA ASN A 13 -2.75 5.95 -5.24
C ASN A 13 -2.90 6.15 -6.76
N LYS A 14 -4.10 6.52 -7.22
CA LYS A 14 -4.36 6.82 -8.64
C LYS A 14 -3.40 7.88 -9.21
N ASP A 15 -3.02 8.88 -8.42
CA ASP A 15 -2.13 9.98 -8.79
C ASP A 15 -0.63 9.64 -8.67
N GLY A 16 -0.28 8.38 -8.38
CA GLY A 16 1.11 7.94 -8.20
C GLY A 16 1.76 8.34 -6.87
N LYS A 17 0.99 8.90 -5.93
CA LYS A 17 1.47 9.24 -4.57
C LYS A 17 1.54 7.98 -3.70
N PRO A 18 2.59 7.82 -2.89
CA PRO A 18 2.72 6.67 -2.01
C PRO A 18 1.65 6.66 -0.92
N LEU A 19 1.09 5.49 -0.67
CA LEU A 19 0.20 5.18 0.45
C LEU A 19 0.90 4.27 1.45
N MET A 20 0.22 3.99 2.56
CA MET A 20 0.70 2.98 3.49
C MET A 20 0.93 1.64 2.78
N PRO A 21 2.09 0.99 2.99
CA PRO A 21 2.37 -0.31 2.41
C PRO A 21 1.36 -1.34 2.92
N CYS A 22 1.07 -2.33 2.09
CA CYS A 22 0.09 -3.34 2.40
C CYS A 22 0.70 -4.74 2.43
N ARG A 23 0.02 -5.68 3.07
CA ARG A 23 0.42 -7.09 3.09
C ARG A 23 0.26 -7.70 1.68
N PRO A 24 1.10 -8.68 1.27
CA PRO A 24 1.03 -9.30 -0.06
C PRO A 24 -0.32 -9.95 -0.35
N ARG A 25 -1.02 -10.43 0.68
CA ARG A 25 -2.39 -10.98 0.56
C ARG A 25 -3.37 -9.92 0.01
N LYS A 26 -3.33 -8.70 0.54
CA LYS A 26 -4.18 -7.59 0.09
C LYS A 26 -3.80 -7.15 -1.32
N ALA A 27 -2.50 -7.05 -1.61
CA ALA A 27 -2.02 -6.74 -2.96
C ALA A 27 -2.53 -7.73 -4.00
N ARG A 28 -2.45 -9.04 -3.73
CA ARG A 28 -2.98 -10.10 -4.61
C ARG A 28 -4.48 -9.98 -4.84
N GLN A 29 -5.26 -9.69 -3.79
CA GLN A 29 -6.71 -9.48 -3.93
C GLN A 29 -7.04 -8.26 -4.81
N LEU A 30 -6.30 -7.16 -4.65
CA LEU A 30 -6.47 -5.96 -5.47
C LEU A 30 -6.11 -6.21 -6.95
N LEU A 31 -5.05 -6.97 -7.20
CA LEU A 31 -4.66 -7.38 -8.56
C LEU A 31 -5.71 -8.32 -9.18
N LYS A 32 -6.14 -9.37 -8.45
CA LYS A 32 -7.17 -10.32 -8.91
C LYS A 32 -8.52 -9.66 -9.19
N SER A 33 -8.90 -8.65 -8.42
CA SER A 33 -10.13 -7.89 -8.63
C SER A 33 -10.02 -6.80 -9.69
N GLY A 34 -8.88 -6.67 -10.38
CA GLY A 34 -8.66 -5.65 -11.41
C GLY A 34 -8.57 -4.21 -10.87
N LYS A 35 -8.52 -4.07 -9.55
CA LYS A 35 -8.56 -2.84 -8.78
C LYS A 35 -7.21 -2.11 -8.73
N ALA A 36 -6.12 -2.85 -8.91
CA ALA A 36 -4.76 -2.34 -8.99
C ALA A 36 -4.02 -2.94 -10.19
N PHE A 37 -2.88 -2.37 -10.53
CA PHE A 37 -1.92 -2.92 -11.48
C PHE A 37 -0.50 -2.84 -10.92
N VAL A 38 0.39 -3.72 -11.39
CA VAL A 38 1.80 -3.72 -10.99
C VAL A 38 2.52 -2.62 -11.75
N VAL A 39 3.22 -1.74 -11.02
CA VAL A 39 4.08 -0.69 -11.63
C VAL A 39 5.55 -1.05 -11.59
N LYS A 40 5.98 -1.80 -10.56
CA LYS A 40 7.38 -2.20 -10.38
C LYS A 40 7.46 -3.59 -9.76
N LYS A 41 8.38 -4.43 -10.26
CA LYS A 41 8.60 -5.79 -9.74
C LYS A 41 9.51 -5.81 -8.51
N TYR A 42 10.52 -4.92 -8.44
CA TYR A 42 11.39 -4.78 -7.26
C TYR A 42 11.77 -3.30 -7.01
N PRO A 43 11.50 -2.75 -5.79
CA PRO A 43 10.60 -3.34 -4.80
C PRO A 43 9.19 -3.51 -5.37
N PHE A 44 8.50 -4.58 -4.98
CA PHE A 44 7.19 -4.91 -5.54
C PHE A 44 6.19 -3.80 -5.20
N THR A 45 5.67 -3.14 -6.23
CA THR A 45 4.85 -1.94 -6.12
C THR A 45 3.61 -2.08 -6.99
N ILE A 46 2.45 -1.81 -6.42
CA ILE A 46 1.17 -1.78 -7.13
C ILE A 46 0.53 -0.39 -7.04
N GLN A 47 -0.20 -0.01 -8.08
CA GLN A 47 -0.94 1.26 -8.15
C GLN A 47 -2.44 1.00 -8.28
N LEU A 48 -3.25 1.75 -7.52
CA LEU A 48 -4.70 1.67 -7.59
C LEU A 48 -5.22 2.37 -8.86
N LYS A 49 -6.20 1.76 -9.53
CA LYS A 49 -6.85 2.35 -10.72
C LYS A 49 -7.90 3.41 -10.36
N TYR A 50 -8.47 3.33 -9.16
CA TYR A 50 -9.47 4.26 -8.65
C TYR A 50 -8.89 5.05 -7.48
N GLY A 51 -9.47 6.24 -7.24
CA GLY A 51 -9.15 7.03 -6.07
C GLY A 51 -9.47 6.24 -4.81
N SER A 52 -8.48 6.02 -3.95
CA SER A 52 -8.76 5.57 -2.59
C SER A 52 -9.07 6.83 -1.79
N TYR A 53 -10.31 6.97 -1.30
CA TYR A 53 -10.60 7.89 -0.21
C TYR A 53 -9.66 7.51 0.94
N GLY A 54 -8.68 8.37 1.19
CA GLY A 54 -7.47 8.03 1.92
C GLY A 54 -7.76 7.48 3.30
N TYR A 55 -7.53 6.18 3.50
CA TYR A 55 -7.25 5.66 4.83
C TYR A 55 -5.85 6.16 5.22
N LYS A 56 -5.76 7.45 5.54
CA LYS A 56 -4.60 8.03 6.21
C LYS A 56 -4.67 7.50 7.63
N GLN A 57 -3.65 6.77 8.09
CA GLN A 57 -3.51 6.52 9.52
C GLN A 57 -3.38 7.89 10.19
N LYS A 58 -4.34 8.25 11.03
CA LYS A 58 -4.21 9.41 11.90
C LYS A 58 -3.09 9.05 12.87
N VAL A 59 -1.88 9.52 12.60
CA VAL A 59 -0.76 9.41 13.55
C VAL A 59 -1.11 10.33 14.71
N SER A 60 -1.59 9.77 15.81
CA SER A 60 -1.61 10.44 17.11
C SER A 60 -0.20 10.31 17.70
N LEU A 61 0.63 11.32 17.47
CA LEU A 61 1.84 11.55 18.26
C LEU A 61 1.40 12.04 19.65
N GLY A 62 1.05 11.11 20.54
CA GLY A 62 1.05 11.38 21.97
C GLY A 62 2.51 11.30 22.42
N VAL A 63 3.16 12.45 22.53
CA VAL A 63 4.45 12.60 23.20
C VAL A 63 4.12 12.91 24.66
N ASP A 64 4.55 12.04 25.57
CA ASP A 64 4.74 12.34 27.00
C ASP A 64 6.25 12.26 27.28
#